data_AF-A0A8H9WA27-F1
#
_entry.id   AF-A0A8H9WA27-F1
#
_cell.length_a   1.000
_cell.length_b   1.000
_cell.length_c   1.000
_cell.angle_alpha   90.00
_cell.angle_beta   90.00
_cell.angle_gamma   90.00
#
_symmetry.space_group_name_H-M   'P 1'
#
loop_
_entity.id
_entity.type
_entity.pdbx_description
1 polymer ?
#
loop_
_entity_poly.entity_id
_entity_poly.type
_entity_poly.pdbx_seq_one_letter_code
_entity_poly.pdbx_strand_id
1 'polypeptide(L)'
;MVKVLILGQGYVASTFVAGLEKLRKGEIEPYGVPLARELPIDFKDIKIVGSYDVDRAKIGKKLSEVVKQYWNDVDSLTSDPEIRKGVHLGSVRNLPIEAEGLEDSMTLKEAVDTLVKEWTELDPDVIVNTCTTEAFIPFGNKEDLLKAIENNDKERLTATQVYAYAAALYANKRGGAAFVNVIPTFIANDEDEFHIKLGVSKRSDLIDPEEASKVLVNEDRIVKIGKRIDEYNYFDTGVFVMTKKVYSLKESFSWTEEISLYHVLQKAVDTGMLVKVFDFGNALWTEIDSPEDLNEKVYELMKKIKEGVAC
;
A
#
# COMPACT_ATOMS: atom_id res chain seq x y z
N MET A 1 11.34 2.47 15.55
CA MET A 1 11.54 3.74 14.81
C MET A 1 10.98 3.57 13.40
N VAL A 2 10.24 4.54 12.90
CA VAL A 2 9.68 4.55 11.55
C VAL A 2 10.13 5.83 10.83
N LYS A 3 10.70 5.67 9.64
CA LYS A 3 11.16 6.77 8.79
C LYS A 3 10.12 7.09 7.73
N VAL A 4 9.74 8.37 7.66
CA VAL A 4 8.66 8.85 6.81
C VAL A 4 9.21 9.79 5.73
N LEU A 5 8.85 9.54 4.48
CA LEU A 5 9.06 10.44 3.36
C LEU A 5 7.72 11.03 2.92
N ILE A 6 7.67 12.33 2.72
CA ILE A 6 6.45 13.06 2.35
C ILE A 6 6.50 13.46 0.87
N LEU A 7 5.40 13.27 0.15
CA LEU A 7 5.19 13.76 -1.21
C LEU A 7 4.09 14.84 -1.19
N GLY A 8 4.44 16.06 -1.62
CA GLY A 8 3.57 17.24 -1.59
C GLY A 8 3.57 17.90 -0.22
N GLN A 9 4.42 18.93 -0.03
CA GLN A 9 4.53 19.68 1.22
C GLN A 9 3.50 20.81 1.29
N GLY A 10 2.22 20.43 1.19
CA GLY A 10 1.08 21.33 1.32
C GLY A 10 0.59 21.50 2.75
N TYR A 11 -0.69 21.85 2.89
CA TYR A 11 -1.31 22.10 4.19
C TYR A 11 -1.36 20.83 5.06
N VAL A 12 -1.81 19.69 4.50
CA VAL A 12 -1.94 18.41 5.24
C VAL A 12 -0.58 17.96 5.76
N ALA A 13 0.43 17.90 4.87
CA ALA A 13 1.79 17.55 5.24
C ALA A 13 2.36 18.48 6.32
N SER A 14 2.17 19.79 6.18
CA SER A 14 2.71 20.75 7.14
C SER A 14 2.03 20.66 8.51
N THR A 15 0.72 20.42 8.55
CA THR A 15 -0.02 20.14 9.79
C THR A 15 0.44 18.83 10.44
N PHE A 16 0.66 17.77 9.65
CA PHE A 16 1.19 16.51 10.14
C PHE A 16 2.56 16.70 10.82
N VAL A 17 3.48 17.39 10.15
CA VAL A 17 4.83 17.66 10.67
C VAL A 17 4.76 18.54 11.94
N ALA A 18 3.99 19.63 11.91
CA ALA A 18 3.82 20.52 13.05
C ALA A 18 3.21 19.81 14.27
N GLY A 19 2.12 19.06 14.06
CA GLY A 19 1.45 18.30 15.11
C GLY A 19 2.34 17.22 15.71
N LEU A 20 3.08 16.49 14.87
CA LEU A 20 4.05 15.48 15.32
C LEU A 20 5.14 16.09 16.19
N GLU A 21 5.68 17.26 15.83
CA GLU A 21 6.68 17.96 16.63
C GLU A 21 6.14 18.29 18.04
N LYS A 22 4.92 18.83 18.12
CA LYS A 22 4.26 19.17 19.39
C LYS A 22 3.98 17.93 20.23
N LEU A 23 3.51 16.84 19.62
CA LEU A 23 3.26 15.57 20.30
C LEU A 23 4.54 14.95 20.88
N ARG A 24 5.64 14.99 20.12
CA ARG A 24 6.96 14.52 20.59
C ARG A 24 7.44 15.35 21.78
N LYS A 25 7.25 16.66 21.75
CA LYS A 25 7.66 17.57 22.84
C LYS A 25 6.70 17.53 24.05
N GLY A 26 5.57 16.85 23.94
CA GLY A 26 4.54 16.80 24.99
C GLY A 26 3.79 18.12 25.16
N GLU A 27 3.76 18.96 24.12
CA GLU A 27 3.08 20.27 24.14
C GLU A 27 1.56 20.14 23.97
N ILE A 28 1.10 19.04 23.36
CA ILE A 28 -0.31 18.73 23.13
C ILE A 28 -0.59 17.24 23.39
N GLU A 29 -1.84 16.92 23.72
CA GLU A 29 -2.36 15.56 23.77
C GLU A 29 -2.71 15.03 22.36
N PRO A 30 -2.71 13.70 22.13
CA PRO A 30 -2.94 13.07 20.83
C PRO A 30 -4.43 13.06 20.40
N TYR A 31 -5.16 14.15 20.66
CA TYR A 31 -6.52 14.28 20.17
C TYR A 31 -6.55 14.29 18.64
N GLY A 32 -7.50 13.54 18.06
CA GLY A 32 -7.57 13.33 16.61
C GLY A 32 -6.63 12.24 16.07
N VAL A 33 -5.79 11.62 16.91
CA VAL A 33 -5.03 10.42 16.57
C VAL A 33 -5.78 9.19 17.12
N PRO A 34 -6.45 8.38 16.27
CA PRO A 34 -7.41 7.37 16.75
C PRO A 34 -6.85 6.34 17.73
N LEU A 35 -5.62 5.88 17.51
CA LEU A 35 -4.96 4.87 18.36
C LEU A 35 -3.99 5.49 19.38
N ALA A 36 -3.97 6.83 19.49
CA ALA A 36 -3.15 7.60 20.44
C ALA A 36 -1.78 6.97 20.75
N ARG A 37 -1.62 6.37 21.94
CA ARG A 37 -0.39 5.72 22.44
C ARG A 37 -0.57 4.20 22.65
N GLU A 38 -1.54 3.59 21.98
CA GLU A 38 -1.83 2.15 22.09
C GLU A 38 -0.88 1.29 21.24
N LEU A 39 -0.18 1.92 20.28
CA LEU A 39 0.77 1.25 19.40
C LEU A 39 2.17 1.15 20.04
N PRO A 40 2.96 0.12 19.66
CA PRO A 40 4.34 -0.03 20.13
C PRO A 40 5.31 1.04 19.58
N ILE A 41 4.87 1.82 18.59
CA ILE A 41 5.64 2.93 18.00
C ILE A 41 5.08 4.23 18.59
N ASP A 42 5.91 4.94 19.36
CA ASP A 42 5.52 6.25 19.93
C ASP A 42 5.79 7.39 18.93
N PHE A 43 5.20 8.56 19.15
CA PHE A 43 5.41 9.76 18.33
C PHE A 43 6.90 10.15 18.20
N LYS A 44 7.70 9.95 19.26
CA LYS A 44 9.13 10.24 19.23
C LYS A 44 9.92 9.32 18.28
N ASP A 45 9.35 8.16 17.94
CA ASP A 45 9.96 7.14 17.09
C ASP A 45 9.68 7.39 15.60
N ILE A 46 8.89 8.41 15.26
CA ILE A 46 8.59 8.83 13.88
C ILE A 46 9.59 9.91 13.45
N LYS A 47 10.34 9.64 12.37
CA LYS A 47 11.34 10.56 11.83
C LYS A 47 11.02 10.93 10.37
N ILE A 48 10.89 12.22 10.09
CA ILE A 48 10.76 12.72 8.71
C ILE A 48 12.15 12.71 8.06
N VAL A 49 12.36 11.85 7.07
CA VAL A 49 13.67 11.70 6.38
C VAL A 49 13.73 12.47 5.08
N GLY A 50 12.59 12.79 4.47
CA GLY A 50 12.54 13.56 3.23
C GLY A 50 11.17 14.18 3.00
N SER A 51 11.16 15.26 2.22
CA SER A 51 9.95 15.90 1.72
C SER A 51 10.18 16.33 0.28
N TYR A 52 9.20 16.08 -0.59
CA TYR A 52 9.24 16.43 -2.00
C TYR A 52 8.09 17.38 -2.35
N ASP A 53 8.35 18.35 -3.21
CA ASP A 53 7.34 19.23 -3.78
C ASP A 53 7.73 19.57 -5.23
N VAL A 54 6.82 20.23 -5.94
CA VAL A 54 7.00 20.70 -7.32
C VAL A 54 6.88 22.22 -7.40
N ASP A 55 6.43 22.88 -6.33
CA ASP A 55 6.43 24.33 -6.21
C ASP A 55 7.87 24.84 -6.07
N ARG A 56 8.32 25.59 -7.07
CA ARG A 56 9.63 26.24 -7.09
C ARG A 56 9.89 27.10 -5.85
N ALA A 57 8.84 27.71 -5.27
CA ALA A 57 8.97 28.52 -4.08
C ALA A 57 9.27 27.71 -2.81
N LYS A 58 9.13 26.38 -2.84
CA LYS A 58 9.39 25.47 -1.71
C LYS A 58 10.65 24.64 -1.90
N ILE A 59 10.95 24.21 -3.13
CA ILE A 59 12.11 23.36 -3.43
C ILE A 59 13.40 24.05 -2.94
N GLY A 60 14.26 23.29 -2.24
CA GLY A 60 15.52 23.75 -1.67
C GLY A 60 15.40 24.44 -0.30
N LYS A 61 14.18 24.78 0.16
CA LYS A 61 13.98 25.31 1.52
C LYS A 61 14.03 24.18 2.55
N LYS A 62 14.36 24.53 3.80
CA LYS A 62 14.20 23.61 4.93
C LYS A 62 12.71 23.32 5.16
N LEU A 63 12.42 22.11 5.62
CA LEU A 63 11.07 21.68 5.95
C LEU A 63 10.41 22.64 6.95
N SER A 64 11.15 23.08 7.96
CA SER A 64 10.71 24.05 8.97
C SER A 64 10.27 25.38 8.37
N GLU A 65 10.99 25.90 7.38
CA GLU A 65 10.65 27.16 6.70
C GLU A 65 9.31 27.07 5.95
N VAL A 66 9.00 25.92 5.36
CA VAL A 66 7.71 25.72 4.68
C VAL A 66 6.60 25.42 5.69
N VAL A 67 6.85 24.60 6.70
CA VAL A 67 5.88 24.34 7.78
C VAL A 67 5.46 25.63 8.47
N LYS A 68 6.40 26.54 8.72
CA LYS A 68 6.15 27.84 9.37
C LYS A 68 5.20 28.75 8.57
N GLN A 69 5.13 28.59 7.26
CA GLN A 69 4.18 29.33 6.41
C GLN A 69 2.72 28.94 6.68
N TYR A 70 2.50 27.71 7.15
CA TYR A 70 1.17 27.21 7.55
C TYR A 70 0.94 27.34 9.06
N TRP A 71 1.99 27.13 9.86
CA TRP A 71 1.95 27.11 11.32
C TRP A 71 3.10 27.94 11.90
N ASN A 72 2.85 29.24 12.10
CA ASN A 72 3.89 30.21 12.48
C ASN A 72 4.53 29.94 13.85
N ASP A 73 3.88 29.14 14.69
CA ASP A 73 4.37 28.73 16.01
C ASP A 73 5.37 27.57 15.97
N VAL A 74 5.69 27.03 14.79
CA VAL A 74 6.76 26.06 14.59
C VAL A 74 8.07 26.77 14.27
N ASP A 75 8.93 26.93 15.27
CA ASP A 75 10.23 27.59 15.10
C ASP A 75 11.36 26.67 14.65
N SER A 76 11.28 25.38 14.98
CA SER A 76 12.30 24.39 14.63
C SER A 76 11.72 22.98 14.65
N LEU A 77 12.26 22.11 13.79
CA LEU A 77 11.92 20.69 13.73
C LEU A 77 13.09 19.83 14.20
N THR A 78 12.81 18.71 14.87
CA THR A 78 13.86 17.76 15.27
C THR A 78 14.53 17.09 14.06
N SER A 79 13.79 16.92 12.96
CA SER A 79 14.33 16.46 11.67
C SER A 79 13.89 17.46 10.60
N ASP A 80 14.86 18.12 9.98
CA ASP A 80 14.63 19.28 9.12
C ASP A 80 15.30 19.11 7.73
N PRO A 81 14.85 18.12 6.93
CA PRO A 81 15.39 17.91 5.60
C PRO A 81 15.08 19.11 4.68
N GLU A 82 15.90 19.28 3.65
CA GLU A 82 15.54 20.18 2.54
C GLU A 82 14.46 19.53 1.67
N ILE A 83 13.54 20.37 1.18
CA ILE A 83 12.51 19.93 0.25
C ILE A 83 13.16 19.67 -1.10
N ARG A 84 13.00 18.44 -1.59
CA ARG A 84 13.56 17.97 -2.85
C ARG A 84 12.56 18.17 -4.00
N LYS A 85 13.10 18.26 -5.21
CA LYS A 85 12.30 18.38 -6.43
C LYS A 85 11.68 17.04 -6.80
N GLY A 86 10.37 17.02 -6.99
CA GLY A 86 9.61 15.85 -7.40
C GLY A 86 9.38 15.75 -8.91
N VAL A 87 8.33 15.03 -9.29
CA VAL A 87 7.75 14.94 -10.63
C VAL A 87 6.40 15.66 -10.61
N HIS A 88 6.13 16.56 -11.55
CA HIS A 88 4.97 17.45 -11.51
C HIS A 88 3.83 17.06 -12.45
N LEU A 89 4.13 16.54 -13.64
CA LEU A 89 3.19 16.22 -14.71
C LEU A 89 2.07 17.28 -14.83
N GLY A 90 0.81 16.88 -14.71
CA GLY A 90 -0.33 17.79 -14.72
C GLY A 90 -0.77 18.31 -13.34
N SER A 91 -0.11 17.93 -12.24
CA SER A 91 -0.68 17.99 -10.88
C SER A 91 -1.02 19.41 -10.40
N VAL A 92 -0.32 20.43 -10.87
CA VAL A 92 -0.56 21.84 -10.47
C VAL A 92 -0.93 22.75 -11.64
N ARG A 93 -1.29 22.20 -12.81
CA ARG A 93 -1.56 22.97 -14.04
C ARG A 93 -2.62 24.06 -13.87
N ASN A 94 -3.58 23.85 -12.97
CA ASN A 94 -4.71 24.75 -12.71
C ASN A 94 -4.55 25.57 -11.42
N LEU A 95 -3.36 25.54 -10.81
CA LEU A 95 -3.05 26.30 -9.59
C LEU A 95 -2.05 27.41 -9.92
N PRO A 96 -2.06 28.53 -9.17
CA PRO A 96 -1.10 29.62 -9.35
C PRO A 96 0.27 29.26 -8.73
N ILE A 97 0.87 28.16 -9.21
CA ILE A 97 2.14 27.61 -8.74
C ILE A 97 3.10 27.54 -9.94
N GLU A 98 4.32 28.05 -9.75
CA GLU A 98 5.42 27.84 -10.71
C GLU A 98 6.00 26.45 -10.47
N ALA A 99 5.68 25.50 -11.37
CA ALA A 99 6.08 24.11 -11.24
C ALA A 99 7.47 23.87 -11.81
N GLU A 100 8.28 23.06 -11.10
CA GLU A 100 9.49 22.43 -11.63
C GLU A 100 9.52 20.96 -11.21
N GLY A 101 9.89 20.08 -12.14
CA GLY A 101 10.04 18.66 -11.89
C GLY A 101 11.34 18.09 -12.40
N LEU A 102 11.58 16.82 -12.09
CA LEU A 102 12.69 16.04 -12.64
C LEU A 102 12.49 15.82 -14.15
N GLU A 103 11.27 15.46 -14.54
CA GLU A 103 10.87 15.11 -15.90
C GLU A 103 10.91 16.29 -16.89
N ASP A 104 11.12 17.51 -16.43
CA ASP A 104 11.41 18.66 -17.30
C ASP A 104 12.73 18.48 -18.07
N SER A 105 13.67 17.76 -17.48
CA SER A 105 15.04 17.59 -17.98
C SER A 105 15.40 16.15 -18.33
N MET A 106 14.52 15.19 -18.06
CA MET A 106 14.74 13.76 -18.28
C MET A 106 13.42 13.02 -18.58
N THR A 107 13.52 11.77 -19.01
CA THR A 107 12.35 10.90 -19.22
C THR A 107 11.72 10.49 -17.88
N LEU A 108 10.47 10.00 -17.92
CA LEU A 108 9.81 9.47 -16.72
C LEU A 108 10.58 8.29 -16.11
N LYS A 109 11.17 7.43 -16.92
CA LYS A 109 12.00 6.32 -16.45
C LYS A 109 13.23 6.82 -15.69
N GLU A 110 13.96 7.78 -16.24
CA GLU A 110 15.12 8.40 -15.58
C GLU A 110 14.73 9.17 -14.30
N ALA A 111 13.57 9.83 -14.30
CA ALA A 111 13.03 10.49 -13.12
C ALA A 111 12.69 9.48 -12.01
N VAL A 112 12.05 8.36 -12.37
CA VAL A 112 11.78 7.25 -11.44
C VAL A 112 13.08 6.68 -10.89
N ASP A 113 14.08 6.42 -11.72
CA ASP A 113 15.37 5.89 -11.27
C ASP A 113 16.09 6.86 -10.32
N THR A 114 16.00 8.17 -10.59
CA THR A 114 16.51 9.23 -9.72
C THR A 114 15.81 9.22 -8.36
N LEU A 115 14.48 9.20 -8.33
CA LEU A 115 13.69 9.10 -7.10
C LEU A 115 14.07 7.85 -6.30
N VAL A 116 14.13 6.68 -6.95
CA VAL A 116 14.49 5.42 -6.29
C VAL A 116 15.90 5.46 -5.70
N LYS A 117 16.86 6.07 -6.40
CA LYS A 117 18.22 6.26 -5.88
C LYS A 117 18.21 7.15 -4.64
N GLU A 118 17.59 8.31 -4.71
CA GLU A 118 17.49 9.23 -3.57
C GLU A 118 16.78 8.58 -2.38
N TRP A 119 15.69 7.84 -2.62
CA TRP A 119 14.96 7.15 -1.56
C TRP A 119 15.77 6.02 -0.94
N THR A 120 16.64 5.36 -1.70
CA THR A 120 17.58 4.38 -1.14
C THR A 120 18.55 5.02 -0.14
N GLU A 121 18.97 6.26 -0.39
CA GLU A 121 19.83 7.02 0.53
C GLU A 121 19.07 7.55 1.75
N LEU A 122 17.82 7.99 1.57
CA LEU A 122 16.96 8.49 2.65
C LEU A 122 16.38 7.36 3.52
N ASP A 123 16.27 6.16 2.96
CA ASP A 123 15.84 4.92 3.60
C ASP A 123 14.49 5.03 4.36
N PRO A 124 13.40 5.59 3.77
CA PRO A 124 12.08 5.62 4.41
C PRO A 124 11.45 4.22 4.55
N ASP A 125 10.78 4.00 5.67
CA ASP A 125 9.89 2.84 5.88
C ASP A 125 8.51 3.08 5.25
N VAL A 126 8.05 4.34 5.30
CA VAL A 126 6.73 4.76 4.83
C VAL A 126 6.86 5.99 3.93
N ILE A 127 6.26 5.94 2.75
CA ILE A 127 6.12 7.07 1.84
C ILE A 127 4.66 7.54 1.88
N VAL A 128 4.42 8.80 2.18
CA VAL A 128 3.07 9.37 2.35
C VAL A 128 2.77 10.35 1.23
N ASN A 129 1.69 10.09 0.49
CA ASN A 129 1.24 10.93 -0.61
C ASN A 129 0.15 11.92 -0.16
N THR A 130 0.52 13.20 -0.12
CA THR A 130 -0.36 14.35 0.15
C THR A 130 -0.27 15.41 -0.96
N CYS A 131 0.03 14.98 -2.18
CA CYS A 131 0.06 15.84 -3.36
C CYS A 131 -1.30 16.50 -3.66
N THR A 132 -1.29 17.48 -4.57
CA THR A 132 -2.52 18.04 -5.12
C THR A 132 -3.38 16.96 -5.77
N THR A 133 -4.70 17.05 -5.60
CA THR A 133 -5.66 16.16 -6.27
C THR A 133 -5.51 16.20 -7.79
N GLU A 134 -5.55 15.02 -8.41
CA GLU A 134 -5.29 14.86 -9.84
C GLU A 134 -6.55 14.37 -10.57
N ALA A 135 -6.72 14.78 -11.82
CA ALA A 135 -7.59 14.06 -12.74
C ALA A 135 -6.83 12.82 -13.22
N PHE A 136 -7.37 11.63 -12.98
CA PHE A 136 -6.67 10.37 -13.25
C PHE A 136 -7.56 9.39 -14.02
N ILE A 137 -6.91 8.48 -14.75
CA ILE A 137 -7.53 7.30 -15.33
C ILE A 137 -6.77 6.09 -14.76
N PRO A 138 -7.45 5.15 -14.05
CA PRO A 138 -6.81 3.94 -13.54
C PRO A 138 -6.27 3.08 -14.69
N PHE A 139 -5.25 2.27 -14.44
CA PHE A 139 -4.69 1.40 -15.48
C PHE A 139 -5.42 0.07 -15.60
N GLY A 140 -5.98 -0.46 -14.52
CA GLY A 140 -6.67 -1.76 -14.56
C GLY A 140 -5.74 -2.98 -14.69
N ASN A 141 -4.48 -2.78 -15.11
CA ASN A 141 -3.45 -3.81 -15.12
C ASN A 141 -2.06 -3.19 -15.00
N LYS A 142 -1.12 -4.00 -14.48
CA LYS A 142 0.27 -3.60 -14.26
C LYS A 142 1.03 -3.34 -15.57
N GLU A 143 0.77 -4.10 -16.62
CA GLU A 143 1.53 -4.04 -17.87
C GLU A 143 1.37 -2.69 -18.57
N ASP A 144 0.19 -2.11 -18.56
CA ASP A 144 -0.08 -0.84 -19.22
C ASP A 144 0.53 0.33 -18.45
N LEU A 145 0.59 0.25 -17.11
CA LEU A 145 1.37 1.19 -16.30
C LEU A 145 2.86 1.13 -16.67
N LEU A 146 3.43 -0.08 -16.79
CA LEU A 146 4.83 -0.27 -17.17
C LEU A 146 5.11 0.29 -18.57
N LYS A 147 4.24 0.01 -19.55
CA LYS A 147 4.36 0.54 -20.91
C LYS A 147 4.28 2.06 -20.93
N ALA A 148 3.38 2.67 -20.15
CA ALA A 148 3.27 4.13 -20.09
C ALA A 148 4.55 4.79 -19.55
N ILE A 149 5.18 4.20 -18.53
CA ILE A 149 6.47 4.68 -18.01
C ILE A 149 7.59 4.51 -19.04
N GLU A 150 7.70 3.32 -19.67
CA GLU A 150 8.74 3.04 -20.66
C GLU A 150 8.62 3.94 -21.89
N ASN A 151 7.39 4.22 -22.34
CA ASN A 151 7.12 5.08 -23.48
C ASN A 151 7.16 6.58 -23.16
N ASN A 152 7.49 6.96 -21.92
CA ASN A 152 7.51 8.35 -21.46
C ASN A 152 6.16 9.06 -21.69
N ASP A 153 5.04 8.36 -21.47
CA ASP A 153 3.68 8.84 -21.74
C ASP A 153 3.19 9.78 -20.63
N LYS A 154 3.69 11.01 -20.66
CA LYS A 154 3.37 12.08 -19.68
C LYS A 154 1.92 12.54 -19.70
N GLU A 155 1.19 12.28 -20.79
CA GLU A 155 -0.22 12.64 -20.89
C GLU A 155 -1.13 11.60 -20.23
N ARG A 156 -0.72 10.32 -20.28
CA ARG A 156 -1.46 9.20 -19.66
C ARG A 156 -1.31 9.14 -18.14
N LEU A 157 -0.15 9.52 -17.61
CA LEU A 157 0.23 9.34 -16.22
C LEU A 157 -0.09 10.56 -15.35
N THR A 158 -0.38 10.30 -14.07
CA THR A 158 -0.35 11.33 -13.02
C THR A 158 0.90 11.21 -12.16
N ALA A 159 1.24 12.26 -11.40
CA ALA A 159 2.43 12.22 -10.55
C ALA A 159 2.29 11.13 -9.47
N THR A 160 1.10 10.96 -8.89
CA THR A 160 0.84 9.89 -7.91
C THR A 160 1.07 8.50 -8.48
N GLN A 161 0.68 8.24 -9.73
CA GLN A 161 0.93 6.95 -10.39
C GLN A 161 2.43 6.70 -10.59
N VAL A 162 3.19 7.74 -10.95
CA VAL A 162 4.65 7.68 -11.05
C VAL A 162 5.30 7.44 -9.68
N TYR A 163 4.86 8.15 -8.63
CA TYR A 163 5.39 7.96 -7.28
C TYR A 163 5.09 6.58 -6.70
N ALA A 164 3.88 6.06 -6.90
CA ALA A 164 3.52 4.71 -6.47
C ALA A 164 4.36 3.65 -7.20
N TYR A 165 4.61 3.85 -8.50
CA TYR A 165 5.50 2.99 -9.28
C TYR A 165 6.95 3.04 -8.74
N ALA A 166 7.49 4.23 -8.50
CA ALA A 166 8.80 4.41 -7.88
C ALA A 166 8.87 3.76 -6.50
N ALA A 167 7.79 3.84 -5.71
CA ALA A 167 7.73 3.26 -4.36
C ALA A 167 7.78 1.73 -4.41
N ALA A 168 7.14 1.11 -5.39
CA ALA A 168 7.23 -0.33 -5.62
C ALA A 168 8.66 -0.77 -6.01
N LEU A 169 9.34 -0.03 -6.89
CA LEU A 169 10.73 -0.32 -7.26
C LEU A 169 11.69 -0.14 -6.08
N TYR A 170 11.50 0.93 -5.30
CA TYR A 170 12.24 1.18 -4.08
C TYR A 170 12.02 0.07 -3.05
N ALA A 171 10.77 -0.31 -2.78
CA ALA A 171 10.43 -1.39 -1.85
C ALA A 171 11.11 -2.70 -2.26
N ASN A 172 11.09 -3.03 -3.56
CA ASN A 172 11.77 -4.22 -4.08
C ASN A 172 13.29 -4.18 -3.87
N LYS A 173 13.94 -3.02 -4.06
CA LYS A 173 15.38 -2.86 -3.82
C LYS A 173 15.76 -2.90 -2.34
N ARG A 174 14.91 -2.34 -1.48
CA ARG A 174 15.14 -2.25 -0.03
C ARG A 174 14.83 -3.55 0.72
N GLY A 175 13.91 -4.36 0.20
CA GLY A 175 13.33 -5.51 0.91
C GLY A 175 12.03 -5.19 1.65
N GLY A 176 11.37 -4.06 1.31
CA GLY A 176 10.06 -3.67 1.82
C GLY A 176 9.94 -2.19 2.16
N ALA A 177 8.81 -1.59 1.80
CA ALA A 177 8.38 -0.25 2.20
C ALA A 177 6.86 -0.13 2.03
N ALA A 178 6.23 0.81 2.75
CA ALA A 178 4.81 1.10 2.63
C ALA A 178 4.56 2.41 1.85
N PHE A 179 3.48 2.44 1.07
CA PHE A 179 3.00 3.64 0.39
C PHE A 179 1.59 3.98 0.89
N VAL A 180 1.43 5.14 1.52
CA VAL A 180 0.17 5.61 2.09
C VAL A 180 -0.40 6.70 1.19
N ASN A 181 -1.47 6.35 0.47
CA ASN A 181 -2.17 7.29 -0.40
C ASN A 181 -3.42 7.85 0.29
N VAL A 182 -3.43 9.16 0.58
CA VAL A 182 -4.58 9.84 1.20
C VAL A 182 -5.29 10.80 0.26
N ILE A 183 -4.98 10.75 -1.05
CA ILE A 183 -5.66 11.53 -2.09
C ILE A 183 -6.56 10.63 -2.95
N PRO A 184 -7.53 11.20 -3.71
CA PRO A 184 -8.52 10.41 -4.44
C PRO A 184 -7.98 9.52 -5.58
N THR A 185 -6.75 9.75 -6.08
CA THR A 185 -6.16 8.97 -7.17
C THR A 185 -6.15 7.49 -6.83
N PHE A 186 -6.69 6.64 -7.71
CA PHE A 186 -6.74 5.20 -7.48
C PHE A 186 -5.33 4.62 -7.55
N ILE A 187 -4.89 4.06 -6.43
CA ILE A 187 -3.64 3.28 -6.29
C ILE A 187 -3.98 1.94 -5.65
N ALA A 188 -4.43 1.94 -4.39
CA ALA A 188 -4.90 0.72 -3.72
C ALA A 188 -6.19 0.15 -4.35
N ASN A 189 -7.00 1.00 -4.98
CA ASN A 189 -8.23 0.62 -5.69
C ASN A 189 -8.05 0.63 -7.21
N ASP A 190 -6.84 0.84 -7.74
CA ASP A 190 -6.63 0.61 -9.17
C ASP A 190 -6.78 -0.91 -9.34
N GLU A 191 -7.84 -1.33 -10.04
CA GLU A 191 -8.17 -2.74 -10.17
C GLU A 191 -6.94 -3.44 -10.79
N ASP A 192 -6.24 -4.29 -10.03
CA ASP A 192 -5.50 -5.39 -10.67
C ASP A 192 -6.60 -6.23 -11.35
N GLU A 193 -6.38 -6.67 -12.60
CA GLU A 193 -7.39 -7.37 -13.39
C GLU A 193 -7.76 -8.69 -12.69
N PHE A 194 -8.65 -8.63 -11.70
CA PHE A 194 -9.14 -9.74 -10.93
C PHE A 194 -10.61 -9.53 -10.58
N HIS A 195 -11.35 -10.62 -10.59
CA HIS A 195 -12.69 -10.68 -10.04
C HIS A 195 -12.65 -11.14 -8.59
N ILE A 196 -11.73 -12.06 -8.29
CA ILE A 196 -11.46 -12.60 -6.95
C ILE A 196 -9.95 -12.72 -6.77
N LYS A 197 -9.44 -12.37 -5.59
CA LYS A 197 -8.06 -12.67 -5.17
C LYS A 197 -8.09 -13.38 -3.82
N LEU A 198 -7.61 -14.62 -3.79
CA LEU A 198 -7.59 -15.49 -2.61
C LEU A 198 -6.21 -15.48 -1.95
N GLY A 199 -6.16 -15.30 -0.64
CA GLY A 199 -4.98 -15.51 0.17
C GLY A 199 -4.69 -16.99 0.31
N VAL A 200 -3.49 -17.42 -0.06
CA VAL A 200 -3.07 -18.81 -0.04
C VAL A 200 -1.77 -19.00 0.73
N SER A 201 -1.56 -20.19 1.28
CA SER A 201 -0.32 -20.54 1.96
C SER A 201 0.06 -22.00 1.73
N LYS A 202 1.36 -22.28 1.70
CA LYS A 202 1.88 -23.66 1.71
C LYS A 202 2.03 -24.22 3.12
N ARG A 203 1.97 -23.34 4.12
CA ARG A 203 2.16 -23.72 5.53
C ARG A 203 0.91 -24.42 6.04
N SER A 204 1.14 -25.51 6.76
CA SER A 204 0.09 -26.30 7.42
C SER A 204 0.37 -26.55 8.90
N ASP A 205 1.32 -25.81 9.50
CA ASP A 205 1.83 -26.08 10.85
C ASP A 205 0.76 -25.94 11.96
N LEU A 206 -0.26 -25.13 11.72
CA LEU A 206 -1.29 -24.75 12.69
C LEU A 206 -2.72 -25.02 12.19
N ILE A 207 -2.89 -25.74 11.08
CA ILE A 207 -4.20 -26.11 10.53
C ILE A 207 -4.37 -27.62 10.44
N ASP A 208 -5.59 -28.09 10.23
CA ASP A 208 -5.87 -29.45 9.76
C ASP A 208 -5.92 -29.49 8.22
N PRO A 209 -4.92 -30.10 7.54
CA PRO A 209 -4.91 -30.21 6.07
C PRO A 209 -6.10 -30.99 5.47
N GLU A 210 -6.76 -31.85 6.26
CA GLU A 210 -7.92 -32.63 5.80
C GLU A 210 -9.19 -31.78 5.75
N GLU A 211 -9.33 -30.82 6.68
CA GLU A 211 -10.48 -29.91 6.72
C GLU A 211 -10.31 -28.72 5.78
N ALA A 212 -9.07 -28.28 5.59
CA ALA A 212 -8.72 -27.12 4.77
C ALA A 212 -9.09 -27.30 3.30
N SER A 213 -9.56 -26.20 2.68
CA SER A 213 -9.78 -26.17 1.23
C SER A 213 -8.43 -26.12 0.50
N LYS A 214 -8.24 -27.03 -0.45
CA LYS A 214 -7.00 -27.16 -1.21
C LYS A 214 -7.13 -26.38 -2.51
N VAL A 215 -6.03 -25.75 -2.92
CA VAL A 215 -5.98 -24.87 -4.10
C VAL A 215 -4.84 -25.32 -5.02
N LEU A 216 -5.17 -25.51 -6.30
CA LEU A 216 -4.20 -25.68 -7.37
C LEU A 216 -4.04 -24.35 -8.09
N VAL A 217 -2.83 -23.81 -8.03
CA VAL A 217 -2.45 -22.53 -8.63
C VAL A 217 -1.48 -22.78 -9.77
N ASN A 218 -1.72 -22.12 -10.91
CA ASN A 218 -0.75 -21.99 -11.99
C ASN A 218 -0.39 -20.51 -12.17
N GLU A 219 0.90 -20.19 -12.06
CA GLU A 219 1.40 -18.82 -11.96
C GLU A 219 0.71 -18.04 -10.83
N ASP A 220 -0.15 -17.07 -11.16
CA ASP A 220 -0.93 -16.26 -10.20
C ASP A 220 -2.42 -16.61 -10.20
N ARG A 221 -2.85 -17.64 -10.94
CA ARG A 221 -4.27 -17.99 -11.13
C ARG A 221 -4.65 -19.30 -10.47
N ILE A 222 -5.87 -19.33 -9.91
CA ILE A 222 -6.48 -20.58 -9.45
C ILE A 222 -6.94 -21.38 -10.66
N VAL A 223 -6.47 -22.63 -10.74
CA VAL A 223 -6.92 -23.63 -11.72
C VAL A 223 -8.04 -24.48 -11.14
N LYS A 224 -7.91 -24.87 -9.87
CA LYS A 224 -8.89 -25.73 -9.18
C LYS A 224 -8.89 -25.43 -7.69
N ILE A 225 -10.06 -25.50 -7.06
CA ILE A 225 -10.22 -25.34 -5.62
C ILE A 225 -11.29 -26.30 -5.09
N GLY A 226 -11.03 -26.90 -3.93
CA GLY A 226 -12.03 -27.70 -3.22
C GLY A 226 -11.44 -28.50 -2.06
N LYS A 227 -12.31 -29.09 -1.24
CA LYS A 227 -11.88 -29.91 -0.09
C LYS A 227 -11.25 -31.25 -0.50
N ARG A 228 -11.71 -31.82 -1.62
CA ARG A 228 -11.34 -33.17 -2.10
C ARG A 228 -10.74 -33.14 -3.51
N ILE A 229 -9.64 -32.41 -3.67
CA ILE A 229 -8.87 -32.41 -4.91
C ILE A 229 -7.52 -33.11 -4.68
N ASP A 230 -7.12 -33.95 -5.64
CA ASP A 230 -5.91 -34.79 -5.51
C ASP A 230 -4.62 -33.99 -5.79
N GLU A 231 -4.67 -33.08 -6.76
CA GLU A 231 -3.55 -32.21 -7.13
C GLU A 231 -3.78 -30.79 -6.58
N TYR A 232 -2.88 -30.33 -5.72
CA TYR A 232 -2.88 -28.99 -5.13
C TYR A 232 -1.46 -28.58 -4.76
N ASN A 233 -1.22 -27.28 -4.64
CA ASN A 233 0.07 -26.72 -4.22
C ASN A 233 -0.06 -25.65 -3.11
N TYR A 234 -1.29 -25.36 -2.69
CA TYR A 234 -1.61 -24.40 -1.64
C TYR A 234 -2.85 -24.80 -0.83
N PHE A 235 -2.97 -24.24 0.36
CA PHE A 235 -4.19 -24.19 1.17
C PHE A 235 -4.84 -22.80 1.07
N ASP A 236 -6.17 -22.77 1.06
CA ASP A 236 -6.97 -21.56 1.26
C ASP A 236 -6.80 -21.08 2.70
N THR A 237 -6.62 -19.78 2.89
CA THR A 237 -6.48 -19.16 4.22
C THR A 237 -7.75 -18.49 4.74
N GLY A 238 -8.83 -18.52 3.95
CA GLY A 238 -10.08 -17.82 4.26
C GLY A 238 -10.03 -16.30 4.03
N VAL A 239 -8.87 -15.74 3.69
CA VAL A 239 -8.72 -14.32 3.37
C VAL A 239 -8.92 -14.12 1.87
N PHE A 240 -9.85 -13.25 1.47
CA PHE A 240 -10.09 -12.95 0.07
C PHE A 240 -10.55 -11.51 -0.15
N VAL A 241 -10.35 -11.02 -1.37
CA VAL A 241 -10.98 -9.80 -1.86
C VAL A 241 -11.70 -10.10 -3.18
N MET A 242 -12.88 -9.51 -3.37
CA MET A 242 -13.72 -9.75 -4.54
C MET A 242 -14.31 -8.44 -5.06
N THR A 243 -14.42 -8.31 -6.37
CA THR A 243 -15.10 -7.18 -7.00
C THR A 243 -16.60 -7.45 -7.12
N LYS A 244 -17.39 -6.39 -7.35
CA LYS A 244 -18.84 -6.53 -7.51
C LYS A 244 -19.25 -7.40 -8.70
N LYS A 245 -18.35 -7.68 -9.65
CA LYS A 245 -18.61 -8.56 -10.79
C LYS A 245 -18.96 -9.99 -10.36
N VAL A 246 -18.46 -10.46 -9.22
CA VAL A 246 -18.75 -11.82 -8.68
C VAL A 246 -20.25 -12.03 -8.44
N TYR A 247 -21.01 -10.98 -8.15
CA TYR A 247 -22.45 -11.08 -7.96
C TYR A 247 -23.20 -11.59 -9.20
N SER A 248 -22.64 -11.47 -10.41
CA SER A 248 -23.25 -12.04 -11.61
C SER A 248 -23.32 -13.58 -11.57
N LEU A 249 -22.50 -14.23 -10.74
CA LEU A 249 -22.55 -15.69 -10.56
C LEU A 249 -23.82 -16.15 -9.84
N LYS A 250 -24.55 -15.25 -9.16
CA LYS A 250 -25.75 -15.61 -8.39
C LYS A 250 -26.77 -16.39 -9.22
N GLU A 251 -26.93 -16.02 -10.48
CA GLU A 251 -27.87 -16.64 -11.42
C GLU A 251 -27.42 -18.03 -11.88
N SER A 252 -26.15 -18.38 -11.67
CA SER A 252 -25.55 -19.65 -12.09
C SER A 252 -25.59 -20.75 -11.02
N PHE A 253 -26.15 -20.45 -9.84
CA PHE A 253 -26.29 -21.38 -8.73
C PHE A 253 -27.75 -21.77 -8.48
N SER A 254 -27.97 -23.04 -8.14
CA SER A 254 -29.22 -23.48 -7.52
C SER A 254 -29.13 -23.26 -6.02
N TRP A 255 -29.95 -22.36 -5.48
CA TRP A 255 -29.96 -22.00 -4.05
C TRP A 255 -30.73 -22.99 -3.17
N THR A 256 -30.93 -24.21 -3.66
CA THR A 256 -31.65 -25.29 -2.97
C THR A 256 -30.73 -26.12 -2.07
N GLU A 257 -29.42 -25.93 -2.16
CA GLU A 257 -28.39 -26.61 -1.36
C GLU A 257 -27.46 -25.59 -0.70
N GLU A 258 -26.72 -26.03 0.31
CA GLU A 258 -25.72 -25.22 0.98
C GLU A 258 -24.53 -24.93 0.03
N ILE A 259 -24.20 -23.66 -0.15
CA ILE A 259 -23.11 -23.21 -1.01
C ILE A 259 -21.99 -22.64 -0.15
N SER A 260 -20.93 -23.42 0.05
CA SER A 260 -19.67 -22.93 0.63
C SER A 260 -18.93 -21.98 -0.32
N LEU A 261 -18.08 -21.12 0.23
CA LEU A 261 -17.34 -20.12 -0.55
C LEU A 261 -16.45 -20.73 -1.65
N TYR A 262 -15.80 -21.86 -1.40
CA TYR A 262 -14.97 -22.50 -2.43
C TYR A 262 -15.78 -22.91 -3.68
N HIS A 263 -17.10 -23.17 -3.56
CA HIS A 263 -17.95 -23.40 -4.72
C HIS A 263 -18.10 -22.13 -5.57
N VAL A 264 -18.17 -20.96 -4.94
CA VAL A 264 -18.20 -19.66 -5.63
C VAL A 264 -16.90 -19.41 -6.35
N LEU A 265 -15.74 -19.68 -5.72
CA LEU A 265 -14.44 -19.55 -6.37
C LEU A 265 -14.30 -20.53 -7.54
N GLN A 266 -14.65 -21.80 -7.36
CA GLN A 266 -14.58 -22.79 -8.45
C GLN A 266 -15.49 -22.38 -9.61
N LYS A 267 -16.72 -21.92 -9.34
CA LYS A 267 -17.64 -21.44 -10.37
C LYS A 267 -17.11 -20.18 -11.09
N ALA A 268 -16.45 -19.28 -10.37
CA ALA A 268 -15.80 -18.13 -10.96
C ALA A 268 -14.69 -18.57 -11.94
N VAL A 269 -13.86 -19.53 -11.55
CA VAL A 269 -12.86 -20.14 -12.45
C VAL A 269 -13.53 -20.76 -13.68
N ASP A 270 -14.57 -21.59 -13.47
CA ASP A 270 -15.27 -22.30 -14.55
C ASP A 270 -15.96 -21.37 -15.57
N THR A 271 -16.37 -20.17 -15.12
CA THR A 271 -17.02 -19.15 -15.96
C THR A 271 -16.03 -18.19 -16.62
N GLY A 272 -14.72 -18.43 -16.44
CA GLY A 272 -13.66 -17.62 -17.03
C GLY A 272 -13.40 -16.30 -16.31
N MET A 273 -13.90 -16.13 -15.08
CA MET A 273 -13.49 -14.99 -14.26
C MET A 273 -12.02 -15.13 -13.87
N LEU A 274 -11.26 -14.04 -13.95
CA LEU A 274 -9.94 -13.89 -13.33
C LEU A 274 -10.01 -14.10 -11.81
N VAL A 275 -9.65 -15.31 -11.36
CA VAL A 275 -9.47 -15.66 -9.95
C VAL A 275 -7.97 -15.81 -9.70
N LYS A 276 -7.40 -14.84 -8.99
CA LYS A 276 -5.97 -14.78 -8.68
C LYS A 276 -5.68 -15.23 -7.25
N VAL A 277 -4.41 -15.43 -6.95
CA VAL A 277 -3.94 -15.67 -5.58
C VAL A 277 -3.04 -14.57 -5.05
N PHE A 278 -2.95 -14.49 -3.72
CA PHE A 278 -1.91 -13.79 -2.99
C PHE A 278 -1.24 -14.80 -2.05
N ASP A 279 0.01 -15.15 -2.32
CA ASP A 279 0.78 -16.09 -1.51
C ASP A 279 1.31 -15.39 -0.26
N PHE A 280 0.89 -15.84 0.93
CA PHE A 280 1.37 -15.33 2.22
C PHE A 280 2.79 -15.81 2.57
N GLY A 281 3.39 -16.66 1.74
CA GLY A 281 4.76 -17.13 1.91
C GLY A 281 4.95 -17.89 3.22
N ASN A 282 5.83 -17.38 4.08
CA ASN A 282 6.20 -18.03 5.34
C ASN A 282 5.37 -17.58 6.54
N ALA A 283 4.41 -16.67 6.35
CA ALA A 283 3.58 -16.16 7.44
C ALA A 283 2.81 -17.31 8.12
N LEU A 284 2.83 -17.32 9.45
CA LEU A 284 2.02 -18.23 10.24
C LEU A 284 0.54 -17.85 10.13
N TRP A 285 -0.33 -18.85 9.96
CA TRP A 285 -1.76 -18.67 9.86
C TRP A 285 -2.49 -19.90 10.41
N THR A 286 -3.77 -19.73 10.77
CA THR A 286 -4.67 -20.79 11.26
C THR A 286 -6.10 -20.46 10.88
N GLU A 287 -6.97 -21.47 10.85
CA GLU A 287 -8.43 -21.31 10.84
C GLU A 287 -8.92 -21.34 12.31
N ILE A 288 -9.95 -20.56 12.62
CA ILE A 288 -10.59 -20.56 13.95
C ILE A 288 -12.09 -20.66 13.69
N ASP A 289 -12.59 -21.90 13.57
CA ASP A 289 -14.00 -22.20 13.30
C ASP A 289 -14.75 -22.55 14.59
N SER A 290 -14.03 -23.06 15.58
CA SER A 290 -14.54 -23.56 16.85
C SER A 290 -13.69 -23.08 18.04
N PRO A 291 -14.24 -23.05 19.26
CA PRO A 291 -13.45 -22.76 20.48
C PRO A 291 -12.26 -23.70 20.66
N GLU A 292 -12.35 -24.94 20.16
CA GLU A 292 -11.31 -25.95 20.25
C GLU A 292 -10.06 -25.60 19.42
N ASP A 293 -10.20 -24.76 18.38
CA ASP A 293 -9.09 -24.30 17.56
C ASP A 293 -8.16 -23.32 18.31
N LEU A 294 -8.63 -22.72 19.41
CA LEU A 294 -7.85 -21.84 20.30
C LEU A 294 -6.91 -22.63 21.22
N ASN A 295 -5.98 -23.36 20.63
CA ASN A 295 -4.95 -24.10 21.38
C ASN A 295 -3.78 -23.20 21.82
N GLU A 296 -2.89 -23.74 22.66
CA GLU A 296 -1.74 -23.01 23.21
C GLU A 296 -0.86 -22.35 22.13
N LYS A 297 -0.65 -23.01 20.98
CA LYS A 297 0.18 -22.47 19.89
C LYS A 297 -0.46 -21.24 19.24
N VAL A 298 -1.79 -21.25 19.09
CA VAL A 298 -2.54 -20.10 18.58
C VAL A 298 -2.46 -18.94 19.55
N TYR A 299 -2.59 -19.19 20.86
CA TYR A 299 -2.40 -18.17 21.90
C TYR A 299 -0.99 -17.56 21.88
N GLU A 300 0.06 -18.38 21.71
CA GLU A 300 1.43 -17.89 21.58
C GLU A 300 1.63 -17.00 20.35
N LEU A 301 1.04 -17.37 19.21
CA LEU A 301 1.07 -16.56 17.99
C LEU A 301 0.40 -15.19 18.23
N MET A 302 -0.80 -15.18 18.82
CA MET A 302 -1.51 -13.93 19.15
C MET A 302 -0.70 -13.03 20.08
N LYS A 303 0.02 -13.61 21.05
CA LYS A 303 0.88 -12.86 21.97
C LYS A 303 2.07 -12.22 21.24
N LYS A 304 2.75 -12.95 20.36
CA LYS A 304 3.86 -12.41 19.55
C LYS A 304 3.43 -11.26 18.66
N ILE A 305 2.25 -11.37 18.02
CA ILE A 305 1.66 -10.30 17.21
C ILE A 305 1.46 -9.05 18.08
N LYS A 306 0.90 -9.20 19.29
CA LYS A 306 0.69 -8.09 20.23
C LYS A 306 1.99 -7.45 20.70
N GLU A 307 3.06 -8.24 20.83
CA GLU A 307 4.40 -7.78 21.21
C GLU A 307 5.17 -7.16 20.03
N GLY A 308 4.58 -7.14 18.83
CA GLY A 308 5.22 -6.59 17.63
C GLY A 308 6.41 -7.41 17.13
N VAL A 309 6.51 -8.68 17.56
CA VAL A 309 7.52 -9.62 17.08
C VAL A 309 7.13 -10.04 15.67
N ALA A 310 8.01 -9.83 14.69
CA ALA A 310 7.79 -10.30 13.33
C ALA A 310 7.55 -11.82 13.35
N CYS A 311 6.37 -12.23 12.88
CA CYS A 311 5.91 -13.62 12.82
C CYS A 311 6.15 -14.20 11.43
#